data_AF-A0A364LJD7-F1
#
_entry.id   AF-A0A364LJD7-F1
#
_cell.length_a   1.000
_cell.length_b   1.000
_cell.length_c   1.000
_cell.angle_alpha   90.00
_cell.angle_beta   90.00
_cell.angle_gamma   90.00
#
_symmetry.space_group_name_H-M   'P 1'
#
loop_
_entity.id
_entity.type
_entity.pdbx_description
1 polymer ?
#
loop_
_entity_poly.entity_id
_entity_poly.type
_entity_poly.pdbx_seq_one_letter_code
_entity_poly.pdbx_strand_id
1 'polypeptide(L)'
;MYFPAFYLEKISNLTNQSGFLYHWTKVERVRQIINDKFLYSKATLFGMHPTLCTMLSQHPDLLADTENGFIDYVFLGNTNWVESGLKPYYGQICFELKPFPLLKEKEFYVFPFNTGRAFKSALEEDKYSDLTTLKDALNKKSKSYEVLVRGKIEICADNVNRIISDCSNIREIGIILNNNQLSHIPVEEY
;
A
#
# COMPACT_ATOMS: atom_id res chain seq x y z
N MET A 1 -10.55 3.93 -18.84
CA MET A 1 -11.39 2.79 -18.40
C MET A 1 -12.53 3.37 -17.57
N TYR A 2 -13.79 3.17 -17.96
CA TYR A 2 -14.95 3.70 -17.24
C TYR A 2 -15.25 2.79 -16.04
N PHE A 3 -14.94 3.23 -14.82
CA PHE A 3 -15.45 2.61 -13.60
C PHE A 3 -16.94 2.97 -13.49
N PRO A 4 -17.89 2.02 -13.63
CA PRO A 4 -19.31 2.36 -13.63
C PRO A 4 -19.72 2.93 -12.27
N ALA A 5 -20.53 3.99 -12.24
CA ALA A 5 -20.95 4.68 -11.00
C ALA A 5 -21.56 3.76 -9.93
N PHE A 6 -22.17 2.65 -10.34
CA PHE A 6 -22.68 1.60 -9.46
C PHE A 6 -21.60 0.92 -8.60
N TYR A 7 -20.37 0.83 -9.12
CA TYR A 7 -19.22 0.27 -8.42
C TYR A 7 -18.71 1.26 -7.35
N LEU A 8 -18.75 2.56 -7.65
CA LEU A 8 -18.33 3.62 -6.71
C LEU A 8 -19.25 3.69 -5.49
N GLU A 9 -20.57 3.55 -5.66
CA GLU A 9 -21.51 3.56 -4.53
C GLU A 9 -21.31 2.35 -3.60
N LYS A 10 -21.06 1.17 -4.17
CA LYS A 10 -20.72 -0.03 -3.40
C LYS A 10 -19.38 0.12 -2.70
N ILE A 11 -18.35 0.62 -3.37
CA ILE A 11 -17.03 0.89 -2.75
C ILE A 11 -17.19 1.91 -1.62
N SER A 12 -17.98 2.98 -1.82
CA SER A 12 -18.26 3.97 -0.78
C SER A 12 -18.90 3.34 0.45
N ASN A 13 -19.97 2.55 0.27
CA ASN A 13 -20.65 1.89 1.39
C ASN A 13 -19.77 0.85 2.09
N LEU A 14 -18.85 0.22 1.35
CA LEU A 14 -17.92 -0.78 1.87
C LEU A 14 -16.71 -0.16 2.60
N THR A 15 -16.22 1.00 2.16
CA THR A 15 -15.04 1.70 2.73
C THR A 15 -15.40 2.73 3.81
N ASN A 16 -16.67 3.12 3.92
CA ASN A 16 -17.19 3.95 5.02
C ASN A 16 -17.33 3.19 6.35
N GLN A 17 -17.15 1.86 6.34
CA GLN A 17 -16.95 1.11 7.57
C GLN A 17 -15.52 1.36 8.06
N SER A 18 -15.35 1.69 9.34
CA SER A 18 -14.14 2.11 10.08
C SER A 18 -12.84 1.31 9.82
N GLY A 19 -12.36 1.28 8.58
CA GLY A 19 -11.23 0.48 8.12
C GLY A 19 -10.14 1.35 7.53
N PHE A 20 -8.90 0.89 7.68
CA PHE A 20 -7.73 1.54 7.13
C PHE A 20 -6.97 0.59 6.20
N LEU A 21 -6.22 1.19 5.29
CA LEU A 21 -5.21 0.50 4.50
C LEU A 21 -3.85 0.96 4.95
N TYR A 22 -2.86 0.08 4.89
CA TYR A 22 -1.57 0.31 5.50
C TYR A 22 -0.47 0.19 4.46
N HIS A 23 0.40 1.19 4.41
CA HIS A 23 1.63 1.15 3.63
C HIS A 23 2.84 1.10 4.57
N TRP A 24 3.74 0.14 4.35
CA TRP A 24 4.96 0.01 5.15
C TRP A 24 6.18 0.48 4.40
N THR A 25 7.09 1.10 5.12
CA THR A 25 8.38 1.52 4.60
C THR A 25 9.44 1.46 5.68
N LYS A 26 10.70 1.50 5.25
CA LYS A 26 11.85 1.51 6.15
C LYS A 26 12.17 2.93 6.61
N VAL A 27 12.77 3.05 7.79
CA VAL A 27 13.13 4.34 8.40
C VAL A 27 13.92 5.22 7.43
N GLU A 28 14.90 4.65 6.71
CA GLU A 28 15.74 5.39 5.77
C GLU A 28 14.99 5.99 4.59
N ARG A 29 13.78 5.51 4.28
CA ARG A 29 12.95 5.99 3.17
C ARG A 29 11.91 7.02 3.58
N VAL A 30 11.54 7.07 4.86
CA VAL A 30 10.48 7.98 5.36
C VAL A 30 10.79 9.43 5.05
N ARG A 31 12.04 9.87 5.28
CA ARG A 31 12.46 11.24 4.99
C ARG A 31 12.23 11.62 3.53
N GLN A 32 12.59 10.73 2.61
CA GLN A 32 12.41 10.96 1.19
C GLN A 32 10.92 11.04 0.84
N ILE A 33 10.13 10.07 1.31
CA ILE A 33 8.67 10.01 1.10
C ILE A 33 7.97 11.29 1.59
N ILE A 34 8.31 11.78 2.78
CA ILE A 34 7.71 13.00 3.35
C ILE A 34 8.15 14.24 2.57
N ASN A 35 9.43 14.34 2.21
CA ASN A 35 9.94 15.46 1.41
C ASN A 35 9.31 15.52 0.02
N ASP A 36 9.14 14.36 -0.62
CA ASP A 36 8.50 14.25 -1.92
C ASP A 36 6.98 14.47 -1.83
N LYS A 37 6.41 14.39 -0.61
CA LYS A 37 4.97 14.45 -0.31
C LYS A 37 4.15 13.34 -0.99
N PHE A 38 4.80 12.26 -1.40
CA PHE A 38 4.15 11.15 -2.06
C PHE A 38 4.64 9.81 -1.51
N LEU A 39 3.68 8.92 -1.26
CA LEU A 39 3.93 7.48 -1.16
C LEU A 39 4.06 6.92 -2.56
N TYR A 40 5.13 6.16 -2.76
CA TYR A 40 5.40 5.39 -3.97
C TYR A 40 5.94 4.04 -3.52
N SER A 41 5.52 2.97 -4.20
CA SER A 41 6.09 1.65 -4.01
C SER A 41 6.67 1.19 -5.34
N LYS A 42 7.85 0.56 -5.32
CA LYS A 42 8.24 -0.29 -6.43
C LYS A 42 7.48 -1.60 -6.24
N ALA A 43 6.28 -1.70 -6.83
CA ALA A 43 5.67 -3.00 -7.04
C ALA A 43 6.52 -3.73 -8.08
N THR A 44 7.59 -4.39 -7.65
CA THR A 44 8.39 -5.25 -8.52
C THR A 44 7.51 -6.43 -8.88
N LEU A 45 6.78 -6.34 -9.99
CA LEU A 45 5.88 -7.37 -10.56
C LEU A 45 5.39 -8.38 -9.52
N PHE A 46 4.31 -8.02 -8.80
CA PHE A 46 3.71 -8.89 -7.78
C PHE A 46 4.72 -9.30 -6.68
N GLY A 47 5.48 -8.31 -6.19
CA GLY A 47 6.47 -8.39 -5.10
C GLY A 47 7.60 -9.42 -5.25
N MET A 48 7.98 -9.76 -6.48
CA MET A 48 9.22 -10.49 -6.75
C MET A 48 10.39 -9.52 -6.90
N HIS A 49 11.48 -9.71 -6.14
CA HIS A 49 12.70 -8.94 -6.35
C HIS A 49 13.20 -9.13 -7.80
N PRO A 50 13.66 -8.08 -8.51
CA PRO A 50 13.95 -8.17 -9.94
C PRO A 50 14.99 -9.24 -10.28
N THR A 51 15.98 -9.41 -9.41
CA THR A 51 17.03 -10.43 -9.54
C THR A 51 16.54 -11.87 -9.33
N LEU A 52 15.33 -12.08 -8.80
CA LEU A 52 14.74 -13.39 -8.53
C LEU A 52 13.70 -13.79 -9.59
N CYS A 53 13.46 -12.96 -10.60
CA CYS A 53 12.50 -13.22 -11.67
C CYS A 53 13.24 -13.45 -12.99
N THR A 54 13.47 -14.71 -13.35
CA THR A 54 14.11 -15.11 -14.62
C THR A 54 13.34 -14.63 -15.86
N MET A 55 12.03 -14.36 -15.72
CA MET A 55 11.21 -13.77 -16.78
C MET A 55 11.68 -12.35 -17.14
N LEU A 56 12.15 -11.56 -16.17
CA LEU A 56 12.68 -10.21 -16.43
C LEU A 56 13.99 -10.26 -17.21
N SER A 57 14.80 -11.30 -17.01
CA SER A 57 16.02 -11.53 -17.78
C SER A 57 15.75 -11.81 -19.26
N GLN A 58 14.54 -12.28 -19.60
CA GLN A 58 14.11 -12.64 -20.95
C GLN A 58 13.35 -11.51 -21.66
N HIS A 59 12.96 -10.46 -20.92
CA HIS A 59 12.22 -9.31 -21.41
C HIS A 59 12.93 -8.01 -20.95
N PRO A 60 13.96 -7.55 -21.71
CA PRO A 60 14.80 -6.41 -21.33
C PRO A 60 14.01 -5.12 -21.05
N ASP A 61 12.87 -4.96 -21.74
CA ASP A 61 11.96 -3.83 -21.60
C ASP A 61 11.32 -3.81 -20.20
N LEU A 62 10.89 -4.98 -19.70
CA LEU A 62 10.34 -5.15 -18.35
C LEU A 62 11.41 -5.02 -17.26
N LEU A 63 12.66 -5.41 -17.55
CA LEU A 63 13.78 -5.19 -16.64
C LEU A 63 14.08 -3.70 -16.51
N ALA A 64 14.17 -2.98 -17.63
CA ALA A 64 14.36 -1.54 -17.65
C ALA A 64 13.20 -0.83 -16.94
N ASP A 65 11.95 -1.22 -17.18
CA ASP A 65 10.80 -0.65 -16.47
C ASP A 65 10.82 -1.01 -14.98
N THR A 66 11.26 -2.21 -14.60
CA THR A 66 11.38 -2.59 -13.18
C THR A 66 12.53 -1.86 -12.45
N GLU A 67 13.66 -1.64 -13.13
CA GLU A 67 14.82 -0.91 -12.64
C GLU A 67 14.54 0.60 -12.56
N ASN A 68 13.89 1.16 -13.58
CA ASN A 68 13.42 2.55 -13.66
C ASN A 68 12.10 2.78 -12.90
N GLY A 69 11.47 1.71 -12.41
CA GLY A 69 10.23 1.72 -11.65
C GLY A 69 9.00 1.60 -12.55
N PHE A 70 8.34 0.44 -12.51
CA PHE A 70 6.90 0.36 -12.66
C PHE A 70 6.33 1.13 -11.46
N ILE A 71 6.28 2.46 -11.63
CA ILE A 71 5.79 3.49 -10.70
C ILE A 71 4.25 3.46 -10.61
N ASP A 72 3.63 2.47 -11.25
CA ASP A 72 2.21 2.50 -11.48
C ASP A 72 1.40 2.02 -10.29
N TYR A 73 1.95 1.39 -9.24
CA TYR A 73 1.11 0.97 -8.11
C TYR A 73 1.77 1.09 -6.73
N VAL A 74 1.04 1.70 -5.78
CA VAL A 74 1.36 1.67 -4.35
C VAL A 74 0.75 0.43 -3.71
N PHE A 75 1.61 -0.32 -3.02
CA PHE A 75 1.22 -1.51 -2.27
C PHE A 75 0.64 -1.13 -0.91
N LEU A 76 -0.60 -1.56 -0.65
CA LEU A 76 -1.30 -1.41 0.62
C LEU A 76 -1.79 -2.77 1.14
N GLY A 77 -1.79 -2.97 2.45
CA GLY A 77 -2.44 -4.13 3.08
C GLY A 77 -3.51 -3.72 4.09
N ASN A 78 -4.23 -4.71 4.62
CA ASN A 78 -5.35 -4.50 5.56
C ASN A 78 -5.03 -4.81 7.02
N THR A 79 -3.82 -5.31 7.27
CA THR A 79 -3.35 -5.72 8.59
C THR A 79 -2.13 -4.89 8.91
N ASN A 80 -2.15 -4.15 10.01
CA ASN A 80 -0.97 -3.45 10.48
C ASN A 80 0.08 -4.44 11.01
N TRP A 81 1.05 -4.79 10.15
CA TRP A 81 2.13 -5.73 10.52
C TRP A 81 3.07 -5.18 11.60
N VAL A 82 3.14 -3.86 11.76
CA VAL A 82 3.98 -3.21 12.81
C VAL A 82 3.37 -3.45 14.18
N GLU A 83 2.06 -3.18 14.35
CA GLU A 83 1.32 -3.50 15.60
C GLU A 83 1.31 -5.00 15.93
N SER A 84 1.43 -5.86 14.91
CA SER A 84 1.46 -7.32 15.12
C SER A 84 2.78 -7.84 15.70
N GLY A 85 3.79 -6.98 15.92
CA GLY A 85 5.09 -7.36 16.51
C GLY A 85 5.94 -8.32 15.65
N LEU A 86 5.55 -8.52 14.39
CA LEU A 86 6.25 -9.39 13.46
C LEU A 86 7.46 -8.65 12.88
N LYS A 87 8.58 -9.38 12.67
CA LYS A 87 9.79 -8.78 12.06
C LYS A 87 9.40 -8.05 10.77
N PRO A 88 9.75 -6.75 10.64
CA PRO A 88 9.20 -5.89 9.61
C PRO A 88 9.85 -6.18 8.25
N TYR A 89 9.32 -7.17 7.55
CA TYR A 89 9.76 -7.51 6.19
C TYR A 89 9.55 -6.35 5.21
N TYR A 90 8.46 -5.58 5.39
CA TYR A 90 8.13 -4.42 4.56
C TYR A 90 8.57 -3.08 5.15
N GLY A 91 9.09 -3.08 6.38
CA GLY A 91 9.61 -1.88 7.05
C GLY A 91 8.95 -1.57 8.40
N GLN A 92 9.64 -0.74 9.18
CA GLN A 92 9.33 -0.41 10.59
C GLN A 92 8.32 0.71 10.74
N ILE A 93 8.04 1.45 9.65
CA ILE A 93 7.19 2.64 9.66
C ILE A 93 5.96 2.35 8.82
N CYS A 94 4.79 2.68 9.35
CA CYS A 94 3.51 2.38 8.71
C CYS A 94 2.71 3.68 8.51
N PHE A 95 2.28 3.93 7.28
CA PHE A 95 1.30 4.97 6.96
C PHE A 95 -0.09 4.34 7.00
N GLU A 96 -0.93 4.80 7.93
CA GLU A 96 -2.34 4.42 8.02
C GLU A 96 -3.16 5.33 7.09
N LEU A 97 -3.76 4.74 6.07
CA LEU A 97 -4.43 5.43 4.99
C LEU A 97 -5.93 5.29 5.04
N LYS A 98 -6.62 6.38 4.71
CA LYS A 98 -8.07 6.43 4.54
C LYS A 98 -8.41 5.80 3.18
N PRO A 99 -9.14 4.68 3.13
CA PRO A 99 -9.39 3.98 1.88
C PRO A 99 -10.32 4.74 0.94
N PHE A 100 -11.33 5.44 1.48
CA PHE A 100 -12.37 6.07 0.67
C PHE A 100 -11.83 7.13 -0.32
N PRO A 101 -11.01 8.12 0.11
CA PRO A 101 -10.43 9.10 -0.82
C PRO A 101 -9.57 8.45 -1.90
N LEU A 102 -8.85 7.38 -1.56
CA LEU A 102 -7.93 6.71 -2.47
C LEU A 102 -8.65 5.88 -3.53
N LEU A 103 -9.56 5.00 -3.11
CA LEU A 103 -10.18 4.00 -3.97
C LEU A 103 -11.31 4.56 -4.84
N LYS A 104 -11.80 5.76 -4.52
CA LYS A 104 -12.79 6.47 -5.36
C LYS A 104 -12.17 7.07 -6.61
N GLU A 105 -10.92 7.53 -6.52
CA GLU A 105 -10.29 8.36 -7.55
C GLU A 105 -9.22 7.60 -8.35
N LYS A 106 -8.76 6.47 -7.83
CA LYS A 106 -7.67 5.69 -8.42
C LYS A 106 -8.13 4.31 -8.80
N GLU A 107 -7.60 3.82 -9.92
CA GLU A 107 -7.68 2.42 -10.29
C GLU A 107 -6.97 1.58 -9.22
N PHE A 108 -7.53 0.41 -8.87
CA PHE A 108 -6.92 -0.48 -7.89
C PHE A 108 -7.27 -1.94 -8.17
N TYR A 109 -6.46 -2.83 -7.61
CA TYR A 109 -6.63 -4.27 -7.69
C TYR A 109 -6.56 -4.86 -6.28
N VAL A 110 -7.48 -5.76 -5.94
CA VAL A 110 -7.51 -6.46 -4.64
C VAL A 110 -7.17 -7.92 -4.83
N PHE A 111 -6.32 -8.43 -3.95
CA PHE A 111 -5.88 -9.82 -3.91
C PHE A 111 -6.14 -10.40 -2.53
N PRO A 112 -6.68 -11.63 -2.42
CA PRO A 112 -7.03 -12.25 -1.14
C PRO A 112 -5.81 -12.80 -0.39
N PHE A 113 -4.60 -12.43 -0.79
CA PHE A 113 -3.33 -12.91 -0.24
C PHE A 113 -2.24 -11.84 -0.38
N ASN A 114 -1.08 -12.11 0.23
CA ASN A 114 0.11 -11.28 0.08
C ASN A 114 0.75 -11.47 -1.31
N THR A 115 0.53 -10.57 -2.26
CA THR A 115 1.04 -10.68 -3.63
C THR A 115 2.55 -10.82 -3.69
N GLY A 116 3.31 -10.19 -2.80
CA GLY A 116 4.77 -10.35 -2.81
C GLY A 116 5.27 -11.74 -2.41
N ARG A 117 4.63 -12.39 -1.43
CA ARG A 117 5.13 -13.66 -0.88
C ARG A 117 4.36 -14.88 -1.32
N ALA A 118 3.05 -14.73 -1.47
CA ALA A 118 2.12 -15.83 -1.67
C ALA A 118 1.64 -15.95 -3.11
N PHE A 119 1.94 -15.00 -4.01
CA PHE A 119 1.43 -15.06 -5.39
C PHE A 119 1.86 -16.31 -6.13
N LYS A 120 3.13 -16.76 -6.00
CA LYS A 120 3.59 -17.98 -6.67
C LYS A 120 2.86 -19.24 -6.18
N SER A 121 2.49 -19.28 -4.91
CA SER A 121 1.82 -20.41 -4.26
C SER A 121 0.29 -20.29 -4.21
N ALA A 122 -0.27 -19.16 -4.64
CA ALA A 122 -1.71 -18.94 -4.67
C ALA A 122 -2.37 -19.78 -5.76
N LEU A 123 -3.62 -20.14 -5.54
CA LEU A 123 -4.46 -20.81 -6.54
C LEU A 123 -4.68 -19.87 -7.74
N GLU A 124 -4.85 -20.42 -8.94
CA GLU A 124 -5.00 -19.60 -10.16
C GLU A 124 -6.22 -18.67 -10.06
N GLU A 125 -7.34 -19.18 -9.54
CA GLU A 125 -8.56 -18.40 -9.30
C GLU A 125 -8.34 -17.17 -8.42
N ASP A 126 -7.44 -17.24 -7.44
CA ASP A 126 -7.17 -16.15 -6.50
C ASP A 126 -6.26 -15.06 -7.11
N LYS A 127 -5.55 -15.36 -8.21
CA LYS A 127 -4.63 -14.41 -8.88
C LYS A 127 -5.35 -13.36 -9.71
N TYR A 128 -6.66 -13.52 -9.90
CA TYR A 128 -7.49 -12.57 -10.63
C TYR A 128 -8.27 -11.69 -9.65
N SER A 129 -8.32 -10.39 -9.95
CA SER A 129 -9.07 -9.44 -9.13
C SER A 129 -10.50 -9.29 -9.65
N ASP A 130 -11.48 -9.58 -8.81
CA ASP A 130 -12.88 -9.25 -9.07
C ASP A 130 -13.51 -8.51 -7.86
N LEU A 131 -14.72 -7.97 -8.05
CA LEU A 131 -15.42 -7.28 -6.96
C LEU A 131 -15.81 -8.21 -5.80
N THR A 132 -15.93 -9.51 -6.05
CA THR A 132 -16.22 -10.51 -5.03
C THR A 132 -15.05 -10.58 -4.05
N THR A 133 -13.82 -10.57 -4.55
CA THR A 133 -12.58 -10.51 -3.75
C THR A 133 -12.56 -9.29 -2.84
N LEU A 134 -12.86 -8.09 -3.37
CA LEU A 134 -12.94 -6.86 -2.55
C LEU A 134 -14.01 -6.99 -1.45
N LYS A 135 -15.18 -7.54 -1.79
CA LYS A 135 -16.28 -7.72 -0.84
C LYS A 135 -15.92 -8.71 0.26
N ASP A 136 -15.29 -9.84 -0.06
CA ASP A 136 -14.90 -10.84 0.93
C ASP A 136 -13.72 -10.38 1.81
N ALA A 137 -12.78 -9.64 1.22
CA ALA A 137 -11.68 -8.97 1.91
C ALA A 137 -12.18 -7.98 2.97
N LEU A 138 -13.10 -7.08 2.59
CA LEU A 138 -13.67 -6.09 3.51
C LEU A 138 -14.57 -6.70 4.59
N ASN A 139 -15.25 -7.81 4.29
CA ASN A 139 -16.01 -8.58 5.27
C ASN A 139 -15.12 -9.43 6.21
N LYS A 140 -13.79 -9.26 6.17
CA LYS A 140 -12.82 -9.95 7.05
C LYS A 140 -12.90 -11.48 6.99
N LYS A 141 -13.40 -12.04 5.88
CA LYS A 141 -13.36 -13.50 5.65
C LYS A 141 -11.96 -13.99 5.30
N SER A 142 -11.10 -13.11 4.79
CA SER A 142 -9.68 -13.36 4.57
C SER A 142 -8.83 -12.75 5.68
N LYS A 143 -7.89 -13.53 6.23
CA LYS A 143 -7.00 -13.11 7.33
C LYS A 143 -6.02 -12.00 6.93
N SER A 144 -5.65 -11.92 5.65
CA SER A 144 -4.73 -10.92 5.10
C SER A 144 -5.03 -10.73 3.62
N TYR A 145 -5.11 -9.48 3.16
CA TYR A 145 -5.30 -9.13 1.76
C TYR A 145 -4.43 -7.93 1.38
N GLU A 146 -4.26 -7.76 0.08
CA GLU A 146 -3.45 -6.70 -0.51
C GLU A 146 -4.25 -5.91 -1.53
N VAL A 147 -4.02 -4.60 -1.55
CA VAL A 147 -4.59 -3.65 -2.49
C VAL A 147 -3.45 -2.94 -3.21
N LEU A 148 -3.41 -3.07 -4.53
CA LEU A 148 -2.50 -2.32 -5.39
C LEU A 148 -3.25 -1.11 -5.92
N VAL A 149 -2.89 0.10 -5.48
CA VAL A 149 -3.53 1.35 -5.89
C VAL A 149 -2.69 2.04 -6.95
N ARG A 150 -3.29 2.45 -8.07
CA ARG A 150 -2.56 3.01 -9.20
C ARG A 150 -1.97 4.39 -8.91
N GLY A 151 -0.72 4.58 -9.30
CA GLY A 151 0.07 5.79 -9.19
C GLY A 151 0.55 6.05 -7.77
N LYS A 152 1.16 7.23 -7.58
CA LYS A 152 1.60 7.71 -6.28
C LYS A 152 0.43 8.18 -5.41
N ILE A 153 0.54 8.10 -4.09
CA ILE A 153 -0.46 8.60 -3.14
C ILE A 153 0.09 9.84 -2.44
N GLU A 154 -0.63 10.96 -2.50
CA GLU A 154 -0.21 12.20 -1.84
C GLU A 154 -0.34 12.08 -0.32
N ILE A 155 0.66 12.60 0.39
CA ILE A 155 0.67 12.68 1.85
C ILE A 155 -0.03 13.97 2.27
N CYS A 156 -1.28 13.84 2.68
CA CYS A 156 -2.11 14.93 3.16
C CYS A 156 -3.11 14.42 4.21
N ALA A 157 -3.82 15.34 4.89
CA ALA A 157 -4.81 15.00 5.90
C ALA A 157 -5.97 14.14 5.36
N ASP A 158 -6.26 14.25 4.07
CA ASP A 158 -7.35 13.52 3.43
C ASP A 158 -6.97 12.08 3.14
N ASN A 159 -5.70 11.79 2.89
CA ASN A 159 -5.23 10.44 2.54
C ASN A 159 -4.63 9.69 3.73
N VAL A 160 -3.92 10.38 4.62
CA VAL A 160 -3.17 9.79 5.73
C VAL A 160 -3.85 10.12 7.05
N ASN A 161 -4.21 9.10 7.81
CA ASN A 161 -4.77 9.25 9.15
C ASN A 161 -3.69 9.51 10.19
N ARG A 162 -2.65 8.66 10.21
CA ARG A 162 -1.50 8.75 11.12
C ARG A 162 -0.30 7.99 10.56
N ILE A 163 0.88 8.25 11.11
CA ILE A 163 2.09 7.44 10.92
C ILE A 163 2.35 6.65 12.20
N ILE A 164 2.53 5.34 12.07
CA ILE A 164 2.78 4.43 13.19
C ILE A 164 4.25 4.01 13.12
N SER A 165 4.94 4.09 14.25
CA SER A 165 6.39 3.90 14.36
C SER A 165 6.76 3.30 15.71
N ASP A 166 7.96 2.72 15.83
CA ASP A 166 8.60 2.54 17.14
C ASP A 166 8.93 3.89 17.79
N CYS A 167 8.99 3.95 19.14
CA CYS A 167 9.32 5.19 19.87
C CYS A 167 10.63 5.84 19.44
N SER A 168 11.59 5.05 18.96
CA SER A 168 12.91 5.53 18.57
C SER A 168 12.87 6.53 17.41
N ASN A 169 11.88 6.42 16.51
CA ASN A 169 11.80 7.23 15.30
C ASN A 169 10.72 8.35 15.36
N ILE A 170 9.81 8.34 16.34
CA ILE A 170 8.70 9.30 16.45
C ILE A 170 9.18 10.75 16.39
N ARG A 171 10.21 11.08 17.18
CA ARG A 171 10.73 12.45 17.26
C ARG A 171 11.33 12.91 15.93
N GLU A 172 12.10 12.05 15.26
CA GLU A 172 12.71 12.39 13.97
C GLU A 172 11.63 12.60 12.91
N ILE A 173 10.66 11.69 12.82
CA ILE A 173 9.55 11.77 11.86
C ILE A 173 8.75 13.05 12.10
N GLY A 174 8.44 13.37 13.36
CA GLY A 174 7.73 14.59 13.73
C GLY A 174 8.46 15.87 13.27
N ILE A 175 9.80 15.91 13.38
CA ILE A 175 10.61 17.04 12.88
C ILE A 175 10.50 17.13 11.35
N ILE A 176 10.62 16.00 10.65
CA ILE A 176 10.54 15.97 9.18
C ILE A 176 9.16 16.44 8.70
N LEU A 177 8.07 15.98 9.34
CA LEU A 177 6.71 16.43 9.03
C LEU A 177 6.54 17.93 9.24
N ASN A 178 7.02 18.46 10.36
CA ASN A 178 6.92 19.89 10.65
C ASN A 178 7.66 20.74 9.61
N ASN A 179 8.88 20.34 9.23
CA ASN A 179 9.66 21.04 8.20
C ASN A 179 8.99 21.02 6.82
N ASN A 180 8.13 20.04 6.55
CA ASN A 180 7.43 19.86 5.27
C ASN A 180 5.97 20.36 5.29
N GLN A 181 5.55 21.07 6.35
CA GLN A 181 4.17 21.57 6.54
C GLN A 181 3.12 20.44 6.59
N LEU A 182 3.51 19.29 7.17
CA LEU A 182 2.68 18.11 7.35
C LEU A 182 2.48 17.76 8.84
N SER A 183 2.69 18.72 9.74
CA SER A 183 2.58 18.54 11.19
C SER A 183 1.18 18.18 11.69
N HIS A 184 0.16 18.32 10.85
CA HIS A 184 -1.20 17.87 11.14
C HIS A 184 -1.37 16.34 11.06
N ILE A 185 -0.39 15.61 10.51
CA ILE A 185 -0.40 14.14 10.49
C ILE A 185 0.23 13.65 11.79
N PRO A 186 -0.53 13.01 12.69
CA PRO A 186 0.02 12.50 13.95
C PRO A 186 1.00 11.34 13.73
N VAL A 187 2.00 11.25 14.60
CA VAL A 187 2.95 10.14 14.67
C VAL A 187 2.78 9.44 16.01
N GLU A 188 2.44 8.16 15.99
CA GLU A 188 2.06 7.40 17.18
C GLU A 188 2.94 6.16 17.36
N GLU A 189 3.17 5.80 18.62
CA GLU A 189 3.81 4.53 18.99
C GLU A 189 2.82 3.37 18.84
N TYR A 190 3.33 2.18 18.49
CA TYR A 190 2.57 0.94 18.47
C TYR A 190 2.38 0.34 19.87
#